data_AF-A0A946MG01-F1
#
_entry.id   AF-A0A946MG01-F1
#
_cell.length_a   1.000
_cell.length_b   1.000
_cell.length_c   1.000
_cell.angle_alpha   90.00
_cell.angle_beta   90.00
_cell.angle_gamma   90.00
#
_symmetry.space_group_name_H-M   'P 1'
#
loop_
_entity.id
_entity.type
_entity.pdbx_description
1 polymer ?
#
loop_
_entity_poly.entity_id
_entity_poly.type
_entity_poly.pdbx_seq_one_letter_code
_entity_poly.pdbx_strand_id
1 'polypeptide(L)'
;MNIIEEYKTLQTRRQFFSQGKNLLGTAALGSLLGSSSSATAGEGVIKTHFPATAKRVIYLHMVGGPAQMDLFDHKPKMKEFYDKELPASIRKGQRLTTMTSGQKRFPVAPSKFKFGPAGECG
;
A
#
# COMPACT_ATOMS: atom_id res chain seq x y z
N MET A 1 22.07 12.73 61.20
CA MET A 1 21.76 11.43 60.57
C MET A 1 21.64 11.68 59.08
N ASN A 2 22.45 11.01 58.24
CA ASN A 2 22.44 11.26 56.79
C ASN A 2 21.35 10.42 56.14
N ILE A 3 20.34 11.08 55.58
CA ILE A 3 19.15 10.46 54.95
C ILE A 3 19.57 9.51 53.81
N ILE A 4 20.65 9.82 53.10
CA ILE A 4 21.17 8.99 52.01
C ILE A 4 21.71 7.66 52.54
N GLU A 5 22.36 7.67 53.70
CA GLU A 5 22.92 6.46 54.33
C GLU A 5 21.82 5.57 54.92
N GLU A 6 20.77 6.18 55.47
CA GLU A 6 19.58 5.47 55.95
C GLU A 6 18.80 4.83 54.78
N TYR A 7 18.68 5.52 53.65
CA TYR A 7 18.08 4.95 52.44
C TYR A 7 18.84 3.73 51.92
N LYS A 8 20.19 3.77 51.88
CA LYS A 8 21.02 2.64 51.45
C LYS A 8 20.89 1.44 52.38
N THR A 9 20.79 1.66 53.69
CA THR A 9 20.68 0.58 54.68
C THR A 9 19.29 -0.07 54.69
N LEU A 10 18.23 0.69 54.39
CA LEU A 10 16.86 0.18 54.29
C LEU A 10 16.53 -0.45 52.92
N GLN A 11 17.42 -0.35 51.93
CA GLN A 11 17.17 -0.86 50.59
C GLN A 11 17.25 -2.40 50.54
N THR A 12 16.10 -3.05 50.31
CA THR A 12 16.06 -4.51 50.18
C THR A 12 16.48 -4.96 48.77
N ARG A 13 17.02 -6.19 48.65
CA ARG A 13 17.37 -6.80 47.35
C ARG A 13 16.21 -6.77 46.36
N ARG A 14 14.98 -7.04 46.84
CA ARG A 14 13.76 -7.01 46.00
C ARG A 14 13.48 -5.62 45.44
N GLN A 15 13.62 -4.57 46.26
CA GLN A 15 13.43 -3.19 45.80
C GLN A 15 14.51 -2.76 44.82
N PHE A 16 15.77 -3.14 45.05
CA PHE A 16 16.87 -2.88 44.13
C PHE A 16 16.60 -3.50 42.75
N PHE A 17 16.28 -4.80 42.69
CA PHE A 17 15.98 -5.47 41.42
C PHE A 17 14.67 -4.98 40.78
N SER A 18 13.68 -4.58 41.57
CA SER A 18 12.43 -4.01 41.04
C SER A 18 12.63 -2.64 40.37
N GLN A 19 13.57 -1.82 40.87
CA GLN A 19 13.88 -0.51 40.28
C GLN A 19 14.68 -0.63 38.97
N GLY A 20 15.56 -1.63 38.85
CA GLY A 20 16.41 -1.85 37.68
C GLY A 20 15.81 -2.69 36.54
N LYS A 21 14.62 -3.30 36.73
CA LYS A 21 14.05 -4.28 35.77
C LYS A 21 13.86 -3.72 34.36
N ASN A 22 13.48 -2.45 34.24
CA ASN A 22 13.23 -1.82 32.94
C ASN A 22 14.54 -1.58 32.17
N LEU A 23 15.62 -1.22 32.87
CA LEU A 23 16.95 -1.00 32.28
C LEU A 23 17.52 -2.28 31.67
N LEU A 24 17.37 -3.41 32.37
CA LEU A 24 17.82 -4.70 31.86
C LEU A 24 16.98 -5.13 30.64
N GLY A 25 15.65 -4.89 30.70
CA GLY A 25 14.74 -5.17 29.60
C GLY A 25 15.04 -4.34 28.34
N THR A 26 15.31 -3.04 28.49
CA THR A 26 15.66 -2.16 27.36
C THR A 26 17.03 -2.49 26.77
N ALA A 27 18.02 -2.85 27.60
CA ALA A 27 19.32 -3.29 27.12
C ALA A 27 19.24 -4.63 26.36
N ALA A 28 18.47 -5.59 26.87
CA ALA A 28 18.22 -6.86 26.18
C ALA A 28 17.47 -6.66 24.87
N LEU A 29 16.45 -5.79 24.86
CA LEU A 29 15.70 -5.43 23.65
C LEU A 29 16.61 -4.74 22.62
N GLY A 30 17.46 -3.81 23.05
CA GLY A 30 18.45 -3.17 22.18
C GLY A 30 19.46 -4.16 21.60
N SER A 31 19.88 -5.15 22.37
CA SER A 31 20.76 -6.22 21.88
C SER A 31 20.07 -7.17 20.91
N LEU A 32 18.78 -7.45 21.09
CA LEU A 32 17.96 -8.31 20.20
C LEU A 32 17.58 -7.60 18.90
N LEU A 33 17.26 -6.31 18.96
CA LEU A 33 16.99 -5.50 17.77
C LEU A 33 18.26 -5.22 16.96
N GLY A 34 19.44 -5.34 17.57
CA GLY A 34 20.73 -5.10 16.92
C GLY A 34 20.80 -3.73 16.24
N SER A 35 21.65 -3.63 15.21
CA SER A 35 21.77 -2.44 14.34
C SER A 35 20.60 -2.28 13.35
N SER A 36 19.58 -3.13 13.44
CA SER A 36 18.48 -3.25 12.47
C SER A 36 17.46 -2.11 12.53
N SER A 37 17.62 -1.17 13.47
CA SER A 37 16.80 0.04 13.54
C SER A 37 17.28 1.18 12.63
N SER A 38 18.36 1.00 11.86
CA SER A 38 18.75 1.95 10.82
C SER A 38 17.95 1.66 9.55
N ALA A 39 16.78 2.28 9.43
CA ALA A 39 16.03 2.31 8.18
C ALA A 39 16.74 3.23 7.17
N THR A 40 17.80 2.72 6.55
CA THR A 40 18.27 3.28 5.27
C THR A 40 17.32 2.78 4.19
N ALA A 41 16.58 3.70 3.59
CA ALA A 41 15.80 3.45 2.38
C ALA A 41 16.75 2.98 1.27
N GLY A 42 16.74 1.68 1.00
CA GLY A 42 17.56 1.00 -0.01
C GLY A 42 17.90 -0.40 0.50
N GLU A 43 17.46 -1.44 -0.22
CA GLU A 43 17.57 -2.87 0.16
C GLU A 43 16.56 -3.39 1.20
N GLY A 44 15.41 -2.75 1.34
CA GLY A 44 14.26 -3.25 2.13
C GLY A 44 13.48 -4.43 1.51
N VAL A 45 14.07 -5.17 0.57
CA VAL A 45 13.54 -6.47 0.17
C VAL A 45 14.30 -7.49 0.99
N ILE A 46 13.64 -8.10 1.98
CA ILE A 46 14.11 -9.34 2.59
C ILE A 46 14.37 -10.28 1.41
N LYS A 47 15.64 -10.51 1.06
CA LYS A 47 16.00 -11.46 0.02
C LYS A 47 15.50 -12.82 0.50
N THR A 48 14.45 -13.32 -0.13
CA THR A 48 13.96 -14.66 0.18
C THR A 48 15.07 -15.64 -0.18
N HIS A 49 15.37 -16.59 0.71
CA HIS A 49 16.38 -17.63 0.47
C HIS A 49 16.11 -18.44 -0.82
N PHE A 50 14.86 -18.41 -1.29
CA PHE A 50 14.40 -19.02 -2.53
C PHE A 50 13.76 -17.95 -3.43
N PRO A 51 13.76 -18.13 -4.76
CA PRO A 51 13.01 -17.26 -5.65
C PRO A 51 11.53 -17.26 -5.26
N ALA A 52 10.92 -16.07 -5.18
CA ALA A 52 9.50 -15.95 -4.88
C ALA A 52 8.68 -16.63 -5.99
N THR A 53 7.83 -17.58 -5.62
CA THR A 53 6.92 -18.26 -6.55
C THR A 53 5.48 -18.05 -6.10
N ALA A 54 4.63 -17.57 -7.00
CA ALA A 54 3.20 -17.42 -6.74
C ALA A 54 2.46 -18.61 -7.36
N LYS A 55 1.82 -19.43 -6.51
CA LYS A 55 1.03 -20.58 -6.98
C LYS A 55 -0.34 -20.16 -7.51
N ARG A 56 -0.90 -19.06 -7.00
CA ARG A 56 -2.22 -18.53 -7.37
C ARG A 56 -2.21 -17.00 -7.26
N VAL A 57 -2.80 -16.33 -8.24
CA VAL A 57 -3.00 -14.88 -8.25
C VAL A 57 -4.49 -14.62 -8.13
N ILE A 58 -4.90 -13.87 -7.10
CA ILE A 58 -6.29 -13.42 -6.95
C ILE A 58 -6.35 -11.98 -7.44
N TYR A 59 -7.00 -11.75 -8.58
CA TYR A 59 -7.19 -10.43 -9.15
C TYR A 59 -8.62 -9.95 -8.89
N LEU A 60 -8.75 -8.97 -7.99
CA LEU A 60 -10.04 -8.43 -7.58
C LEU A 60 -10.38 -7.19 -8.43
N HIS A 61 -11.47 -7.27 -9.19
CA HIS A 61 -12.09 -6.08 -9.78
C HIS A 61 -13.11 -5.52 -8.78
N MET A 62 -12.76 -4.43 -8.12
CA MET A 62 -13.73 -3.73 -7.26
C MET A 62 -14.72 -2.96 -8.15
N VAL A 63 -15.99 -3.35 -8.07
CA VAL A 63 -17.07 -2.65 -8.78
C VAL A 63 -17.31 -1.30 -8.12
N GLY A 64 -17.26 -0.22 -8.91
CA GLY A 64 -17.62 1.13 -8.47
C GLY A 64 -16.46 2.13 -8.39
N GLY A 65 -15.21 1.66 -8.43
CA GLY A 65 -14.03 2.53 -8.51
C GLY A 65 -13.70 2.99 -9.94
N PRO A 66 -12.89 4.05 -10.12
CA PRO A 66 -12.34 4.42 -11.42
C PRO A 66 -11.54 3.28 -12.02
N ALA A 67 -11.69 3.04 -13.33
CA ALA A 67 -10.91 2.02 -14.02
C ALA A 67 -9.43 2.42 -14.06
N GLN A 68 -8.53 1.45 -14.07
CA GLN A 68 -7.08 1.67 -14.19
C GLN A 68 -6.74 2.60 -15.36
N MET A 69 -7.35 2.35 -16.52
CA MET A 69 -7.20 3.13 -17.74
C MET A 69 -7.70 4.58 -17.60
N ASP A 70 -8.63 4.86 -16.69
CA ASP A 70 -9.10 6.22 -16.42
C ASP A 70 -8.17 6.98 -15.47
N LEU A 71 -7.38 6.26 -14.66
CA LEU A 71 -6.44 6.84 -13.70
C LEU A 71 -5.07 7.13 -14.32
N PHE A 72 -4.54 6.20 -15.12
CA PHE A 72 -3.16 6.30 -15.61
C PHE A 72 -3.01 6.93 -16.99
N ASP A 73 -4.05 6.89 -17.84
CA ASP A 73 -3.94 7.46 -19.18
C ASP A 73 -4.67 8.79 -19.29
N HIS A 74 -3.95 9.84 -19.67
CA HIS A 74 -4.58 11.11 -20.02
C HIS A 74 -5.25 11.02 -21.41
N LYS A 75 -6.58 11.04 -21.44
CA LYS A 75 -7.38 10.88 -22.68
C LYS A 75 -8.24 12.12 -23.01
N PRO A 76 -7.65 13.29 -23.33
CA PRO A 76 -8.40 14.53 -23.52
C PRO A 76 -9.37 14.47 -24.72
N LYS A 77 -8.99 13.77 -25.79
CA LYS A 77 -9.82 13.60 -27.00
C LYS A 77 -11.12 12.84 -26.75
N MET A 78 -11.22 12.04 -25.68
CA MET A 78 -12.44 11.27 -25.39
C MET A 78 -13.67 12.15 -25.15
N LYS A 79 -13.48 13.41 -24.74
CA LYS A 79 -14.58 14.37 -24.60
C LYS A 79 -15.23 14.71 -25.93
N GLU A 80 -14.45 14.79 -27.01
CA GLU A 80 -14.95 15.08 -28.36
C GLU A 80 -15.76 13.93 -28.95
N PHE A 81 -15.56 12.71 -28.44
CA PHE A 81 -16.29 11.52 -28.85
C PHE A 81 -17.50 11.23 -27.98
N TYR A 82 -17.79 12.06 -26.96
CA TYR A 82 -18.94 11.85 -26.09
C TYR A 82 -20.25 11.74 -26.88
N ASP A 83 -21.03 10.71 -26.58
CA ASP A 83 -22.32 10.37 -27.21
C ASP A 83 -22.27 10.04 -28.72
N LYS A 84 -21.07 10.06 -29.33
CA LYS A 84 -20.87 9.54 -30.68
C LYS A 84 -20.91 8.02 -30.65
N GLU A 85 -21.41 7.43 -31.72
CA GLU A 85 -21.45 5.98 -31.86
C GLU A 85 -20.04 5.40 -31.96
N LEU A 86 -19.82 4.24 -31.30
CA LEU A 86 -18.55 3.56 -31.29
C LEU A 86 -18.08 3.27 -32.73
N PRO A 87 -16.93 3.82 -33.17
CA PRO A 87 -16.47 3.67 -34.54
C PRO A 87 -16.29 2.20 -34.94
N ALA A 88 -16.70 1.87 -36.16
CA ALA A 88 -16.53 0.53 -36.73
C ALA A 88 -15.05 0.10 -36.81
N SER A 89 -14.14 1.06 -36.99
CA SER A 89 -12.69 0.84 -36.98
C SER A 89 -12.15 0.29 -35.66
N ILE A 90 -12.82 0.61 -34.55
CA ILE A 90 -12.50 0.08 -33.21
C ILE A 90 -13.24 -1.23 -32.97
N ARG A 91 -14.54 -1.27 -33.29
CA ARG A 91 -15.39 -2.44 -33.02
C ARG A 91 -14.96 -3.68 -33.80
N LYS A 92 -14.53 -3.53 -35.06
CA LYS A 92 -14.05 -4.64 -35.92
C LYS A 92 -14.91 -5.90 -35.90
N GLY A 93 -16.23 -5.76 -35.75
CA GLY A 93 -17.17 -6.90 -35.65
C GLY A 93 -17.12 -7.70 -34.33
N GLN A 94 -16.34 -7.26 -33.35
CA GLN A 94 -16.22 -7.92 -32.06
C GLN A 94 -17.53 -7.83 -31.27
N ARG A 95 -17.91 -8.94 -30.64
CA ARG A 95 -19.08 -9.02 -29.77
C ARG A 95 -18.85 -8.19 -28.50
N LEU A 96 -19.73 -7.23 -28.24
CA LEU A 96 -19.73 -6.50 -26.96
C LEU A 96 -20.23 -7.41 -25.81
N THR A 97 -20.00 -6.97 -24.57
CA THR A 97 -20.41 -7.73 -23.39
C THR A 97 -21.91 -8.04 -23.42
N THR A 98 -22.32 -9.15 -22.80
CA THR A 98 -23.74 -9.52 -22.71
C THR A 98 -24.59 -8.45 -22.02
N MET A 99 -23.97 -7.64 -21.15
CA MET A 99 -24.60 -6.52 -20.43
C MET A 99 -25.11 -5.39 -21.36
N THR A 100 -24.60 -5.29 -22.59
CA THR A 100 -25.02 -4.26 -23.57
C THR A 100 -25.77 -4.85 -24.77
N SER A 101 -26.13 -6.13 -24.72
CA SER A 101 -26.81 -6.85 -25.83
C SER A 101 -28.15 -6.23 -26.25
N GLY A 102 -28.88 -5.58 -25.34
CA GLY A 102 -30.15 -4.90 -25.63
C GLY A 102 -30.02 -3.44 -26.06
N GLN A 103 -28.81 -2.87 -26.12
CA GLN A 103 -28.63 -1.47 -26.51
C GLN A 103 -28.71 -1.31 -28.04
N LYS A 104 -29.58 -0.39 -28.50
CA LYS A 104 -29.70 -0.02 -29.93
C LYS A 104 -28.48 0.74 -30.45
N ARG A 105 -27.81 1.50 -29.58
CA ARG A 105 -26.64 2.32 -29.88
C ARG A 105 -25.57 2.05 -28.84
N PHE A 106 -24.31 2.19 -29.25
CA PHE A 106 -23.14 2.06 -28.38
C PHE A 106 -22.42 3.41 -28.30
N PRO A 107 -22.96 4.38 -27.54
CA PRO A 107 -22.33 5.69 -27.42
C PRO A 107 -21.02 5.59 -26.64
N VAL A 108 -20.02 6.39 -27.05
CA VAL A 108 -18.77 6.52 -26.32
C VAL A 108 -18.99 7.42 -25.10
N ALA A 109 -18.57 6.93 -23.93
CA ALA A 109 -18.61 7.66 -22.68
C ALA A 109 -17.17 7.92 -22.17
N PRO A 110 -16.74 9.18 -22.00
CA PRO A 110 -15.47 9.50 -21.36
C PRO A 110 -15.53 9.17 -19.86
N SER A 111 -14.36 9.08 -19.23
CA SER A 111 -14.25 8.96 -17.78
C SER A 111 -15.01 10.07 -17.07
N LYS A 112 -15.75 9.70 -16.02
CA LYS A 112 -16.41 10.66 -15.11
C LYS A 112 -15.41 11.29 -14.12
N PHE A 113 -14.24 10.69 -13.97
CA PHE A 113 -13.22 11.11 -13.02
C PHE A 113 -12.27 12.11 -13.69
N LYS A 114 -11.88 13.15 -12.94
CA LYS A 114 -10.90 14.14 -13.41
C LYS A 114 -9.51 13.52 -13.38
N PHE A 115 -8.83 13.50 -14.52
CA PHE A 115 -7.42 13.12 -14.58
C PHE A 115 -6.55 14.17 -13.88
N GLY A 116 -5.58 13.70 -13.09
CA GLY A 116 -4.56 14.52 -12.45
C GLY A 116 -3.26 13.72 -12.35
N PRO A 117 -2.16 14.17 -13.00
CA PRO A 117 -0.88 13.50 -12.85
C PRO A 117 -0.40 13.67 -11.40
N ALA A 118 0.04 12.60 -10.76
CA ALA A 118 0.56 12.60 -9.41
C ALA A 118 1.77 11.68 -9.31
N GLY A 119 2.88 12.21 -8.78
CA GLY A 119 4.18 11.51 -8.74
C GLY A 119 5.01 11.70 -10.00
N GLU A 120 6.21 11.11 -10.00
CA GLU A 120 7.17 11.17 -11.12
C GLU A 120 6.97 10.05 -12.14
N CYS A 121 6.13 9.06 -11.82
CA CYS A 121 5.77 7.96 -12.71
C CYS A 121 4.32 8.10 -13.15
N GLY A 122 4.12 8.62 -14.36
CA GLY A 122 2.84 8.82 -15.04
C GLY A 122 3.02 9.48 -16.38
#